data_AF-R8W1P4-F1
#
_entry.id   AF-R8W1P4-F1
#
_cell.length_a   1.000
_cell.length_b   1.000
_cell.length_c   1.000
_cell.angle_alpha   90.00
_cell.angle_beta   90.00
_cell.angle_gamma   90.00
#
_symmetry.space_group_name_H-M   'P 1'
#
loop_
_entity.id
_entity.type
_entity.pdbx_description
1 polymer ?
#
loop_
_entity_poly.entity_id
_entity_poly.type
_entity_poly.pdbx_seq_one_letter_code
_entity_poly.pdbx_strand_id
1 'polypeptide(L)' 'MKTQYAADKPSDCRYCYYWKNKRTGCSLGKANCYYRILSPPKLKSDCDGCPYGRAQPCIGWCTKKLLREVIGKG' A
#
# COMPACT_ATOMS: atom_id res chain seq x y z
N MET A 1 -4.51 1.04 7.14
CA MET A 1 -4.48 -0.14 6.24
C MET A 1 -4.98 -1.34 7.01
N LYS A 2 -6.06 -2.00 6.57
CA LYS A 2 -6.47 -3.28 7.14
C LYS A 2 -5.54 -4.38 6.62
N THR A 3 -4.98 -5.17 7.53
CA THR A 3 -4.20 -6.36 7.19
C THR A 3 -5.16 -7.41 6.63
N GLN A 4 -4.96 -7.80 5.38
CA GLN A 4 -5.73 -8.88 4.75
C GLN A 4 -4.94 -10.18 4.86
N TYR A 5 -5.65 -11.28 5.09
CA TYR A 5 -5.11 -12.63 5.13
C TYR A 5 -5.76 -13.46 4.01
N ALA A 6 -5.08 -14.51 3.55
CA ALA A 6 -5.64 -15.42 2.56
C ALA A 6 -6.99 -15.97 3.02
N ALA A 7 -7.95 -16.13 2.12
CA ALA A 7 -9.33 -16.49 2.46
C ALA A 7 -9.43 -17.87 3.12
N ASP A 8 -8.51 -18.78 2.80
CA ASP A 8 -8.39 -20.11 3.41
C ASP A 8 -7.58 -20.10 4.71
N LYS A 9 -7.03 -18.94 5.11
CA LYS A 9 -6.13 -18.81 6.27
C LYS A 9 -6.78 -17.99 7.39
N PRO A 10 -6.32 -18.21 8.64
CA PRO A 10 -6.81 -17.43 9.77
C PRO A 10 -6.58 -15.93 9.58
N SER A 11 -7.54 -15.13 10.02
CA SER A 11 -7.51 -13.66 9.95
C SER A 11 -6.60 -12.99 10.99
N ASP A 12 -5.74 -13.76 11.66
CA ASP A 12 -4.83 -13.26 12.70
C ASP A 12 -3.48 -13.99 12.64
N CYS A 13 -2.40 -13.22 12.75
CA CYS A 13 -1.02 -13.70 12.79
C CYS A 13 -0.73 -14.66 13.96
N ARG A 14 -1.54 -14.64 15.03
CA ARG A 14 -1.45 -15.59 16.15
C ARG A 14 -1.62 -17.05 15.75
N TYR A 15 -2.26 -17.31 14.63
CA TYR A 15 -2.44 -18.65 14.08
C TYR A 15 -1.44 -18.97 12.96
N CYS A 16 -0.49 -18.08 12.69
CA CYS A 16 0.58 -18.29 11.71
C CYS A 16 1.43 -19.51 12.10
N TYR A 17 1.87 -20.29 11.12
CA TYR A 17 2.82 -21.38 11.33
C TYR A 17 4.10 -20.92 12.06
N TYR A 18 4.52 -19.68 11.82
CA TYR A 18 5.70 -19.05 12.41
C TYR A 18 5.43 -18.35 13.75
N TRP A 19 4.24 -18.50 14.32
CA TRP A 19 3.92 -17.97 15.64
C TRP A 19 4.67 -18.73 16.73
N LYS A 20 5.29 -18.00 17.66
CA LYS A 20 6.01 -18.60 18.80
C LYS A 20 5.19 -18.53 20.07
N ASN A 21 4.95 -17.34 20.60
CA ASN A 21 4.18 -17.13 21.83
C ASN A 21 3.77 -15.64 21.95
N LYS A 22 2.99 -15.26 22.97
CA LYS A 22 2.54 -13.87 23.17
C LYS A 22 3.67 -12.86 23.41
N ARG A 23 4.82 -13.30 23.94
CA ARG A 23 5.98 -12.44 24.25
C ARG A 23 6.84 -12.17 23.01
N THR A 24 7.07 -13.18 22.18
CA THR A 24 7.90 -13.09 20.96
C THR A 24 7.09 -12.74 19.72
N GLY A 25 5.83 -13.18 19.65
CA GLY A 25 4.99 -13.05 18.48
C GLY A 25 5.36 -14.00 17.34
N CYS A 26 5.09 -13.56 16.11
CA CYS A 26 5.48 -14.27 14.89
C CYS A 26 6.95 -13.99 14.58
N SER A 27 7.73 -15.03 14.27
CA SER A 27 9.17 -14.88 13.98
C SER A 27 9.46 -14.07 12.72
N LEU A 28 8.49 -13.93 11.81
CA LEU A 28 8.57 -13.08 10.62
C LEU A 28 8.13 -11.63 10.89
N GLY A 29 7.60 -11.36 12.09
CA GLY A 29 6.93 -10.11 12.43
C GLY A 29 5.51 -10.03 11.87
N LYS A 30 4.66 -9.21 12.51
CA LYS A 30 3.24 -9.06 12.11
C LYS A 30 3.08 -8.51 10.69
N ALA A 31 4.01 -7.66 10.25
CA ALA A 31 4.01 -7.08 8.90
C ALA A 31 4.38 -8.09 7.81
N ASN A 32 5.22 -9.09 8.10
CA ASN A 32 5.64 -10.11 7.12
C ASN A 32 5.06 -11.49 7.47
N CYS A 33 3.89 -11.51 8.11
CA CYS A 33 3.20 -12.75 8.41
C CYS A 33 2.97 -13.55 7.12
N TYR A 34 3.30 -14.83 7.14
CA TYR A 34 3.22 -15.71 5.96
C TYR A 34 1.81 -15.78 5.34
N TYR A 35 0.76 -15.74 6.17
CA TYR A 35 -0.63 -15.75 5.69
C TYR A 35 -1.17 -14.38 5.23
N ARG A 36 -0.38 -13.30 5.37
CA ARG A 36 -0.82 -11.96 5.01
C ARG A 36 -0.78 -11.82 3.48
N ILE A 37 -1.89 -11.37 2.90
CA ILE A 37 -1.90 -10.93 1.51
C ILE A 37 -1.19 -9.58 1.45
N LEU A 38 -0.08 -9.55 0.71
CA LEU A 38 0.51 -8.28 0.28
C LEU A 38 -0.42 -7.71 -0.80
N SER A 39 -1.18 -6.67 -0.44
CA SER A 39 -1.84 -5.88 -1.49
C SER A 39 -0.75 -5.39 -2.43
N PRO A 40 -0.91 -5.56 -3.76
CA PRO A 40 0.03 -4.95 -4.69
C PRO A 40 0.12 -3.45 -4.37
N PRO A 41 1.32 -2.86 -4.44
CA PRO A 41 1.43 -1.41 -4.31
C PRO A 41 0.48 -0.79 -5.34
N LYS A 42 -0.31 0.19 -4.91
CA LYS A 42 -1.11 0.96 -5.85
C LYS A 42 -0.14 1.51 -6.90
N LEU A 43 -0.39 1.19 -8.17
CA LEU A 43 0.33 1.79 -9.27
C LEU A 43 0.17 3.30 -9.15
N LYS A 44 1.29 4.00 -8.98
CA LYS A 44 1.30 5.45 -8.95
C LYS A 44 0.94 5.94 -10.35
N SER A 45 -0.15 6.67 -10.45
CA SER A 45 -0.56 7.41 -11.64
C SER A 45 0.07 8.80 -11.64
N ASP A 46 0.14 9.45 -12.81
CA ASP A 46 0.47 10.88 -12.91
C ASP A 46 -0.51 11.78 -12.11
N CYS A 47 -1.65 11.24 -11.69
CA CYS A 47 -2.70 11.93 -10.96
C CYS A 47 -2.52 11.83 -9.43
N ASP A 48 -1.64 10.94 -8.94
CA ASP A 48 -1.43 10.74 -7.51
C ASP A 48 -0.89 12.01 -6.84
N GLY A 49 -1.63 12.51 -5.86
CA GLY A 49 -1.28 13.73 -5.13
C GLY A 49 -1.60 15.03 -5.85
N CYS A 50 -2.29 14.98 -6.99
CA CYS A 50 -2.79 16.17 -7.67
C CYS A 50 -4.13 16.61 -7.04
N PRO A 51 -4.41 17.92 -6.92
CA PRO A 51 -5.65 18.42 -6.31
C PRO A 51 -6.90 17.90 -7.04
N TYR A 52 -6.79 17.65 -8.35
CA TYR A 52 -7.86 17.13 -9.20
C TYR A 52 -7.81 15.62 -9.46
N GLY A 53 -6.76 14.92 -9.02
CA GLY A 53 -6.62 13.46 -9.18
C GLY A 53 -7.50 12.62 -8.25
N ARG A 54 -8.22 13.29 -7.33
CA ARG A 54 -9.13 12.64 -6.37
C ARG A 54 -10.52 12.35 -6.96
N ALA A 55 -10.95 13.09 -7.99
CA ALA A 55 -12.19 12.83 -8.70
C ALA A 55 -11.94 11.84 -9.85
N GLN A 56 -12.85 10.88 -10.04
CA GLN A 56 -12.84 9.97 -11.19
C GLN A 56 -13.82 10.52 -12.23
N PRO A 57 -13.44 10.67 -13.51
CA PRO A 57 -12.15 10.32 -14.10
C PRO A 57 -11.02 11.31 -13.76
N CYS A 58 -9.78 10.81 -13.71
CA CYS A 58 -8.63 11.72 -13.65
C CYS A 58 -8.63 12.61 -14.90
N ILE A 59 -8.70 13.92 -14.68
CA ILE A 59 -8.48 14.92 -15.72
C ILE A 59 -7.00 14.80 -16.09
N GLY A 60 -6.70 14.32 -17.30
CA GLY A 60 -5.41 13.76 -17.74
C GLY A 60 -4.16 14.66 -17.69
N TRP A 61 -4.12 15.70 -16.85
CA TRP A 61 -2.94 16.53 -16.65
C TRP A 61 -2.82 16.98 -15.18
N CYS A 62 -1.65 16.76 -14.58
CA CYS A 62 -1.34 17.28 -13.24
C CYS A 62 -0.66 18.64 -13.35
N THR A 63 -1.26 19.70 -12.80
CA THR A 63 -0.69 21.07 -12.84
C THR A 63 0.72 21.12 -12.23
N LYS A 64 1.03 20.26 -11.25
CA LYS A 64 2.39 20.13 -10.70
C LYS A 64 3.42 19.65 -11.73
N LYS A 65 3.02 18.80 -12.68
CA LYS A 65 3.85 18.38 -13.81
C LYS A 65 4.15 19.57 -14.71
N LEU A 66 3.12 20.32 -15.11
CA LEU A 66 3.28 21.55 -15.91
C LEU A 66 4.21 22.56 -15.23
N LEU A 67 4.01 22.82 -13.94
CA LEU A 67 4.85 23.75 -13.18
C LEU A 67 6.32 23.32 -13.12
N ARG A 68 6.60 22.01 -13.05
CA ARG A 68 7.99 21.51 -13.13
C ARG A 68 8.61 21.72 -14.50
N GLU A 69 7.84 21.54 -15.57
CA GLU A 69 8.33 21.70 -16.94
C GLU A 69 8.54 23.17 -17.31
N VAL A 70 7.70 24.08 -16.81
CA VAL A 70 7.80 25.53 -17.09
C VAL A 70 8.74 26.29 -16.14
N ILE A 71 8.88 25.88 -14.87
CA ILE A 71 9.71 26.58 -13.87
C ILE A 71 11.08 25.89 -13.70
N GLY A 72 11.20 24.58 -13.97
CA GLY A 72 12.45 23.82 -13.84
C GLY A 72 13.43 23.94 -15.02
N LYS A 73 13.17 24.84 -15.98
CA LYS A 73 14.07 25.22 -17.08
C LYS A 73 14.65 26.63 -16.89
N GLY A 74 14.92 27.02 -15.65
CA GLY A 74 15.66 28.22 -15.29
C GLY A 74 17.03 27.87 -14.75
#